data_AF-A0A7S1H3K6-F1
#
_entry.id   AF-A0A7S1H3K6-F1
#
_cell.length_a   1.000
_cell.length_b   1.000
_cell.length_c   1.000
_cell.angle_alpha   90.00
_cell.angle_beta   90.00
_cell.angle_gamma   90.00
#
_symmetry.space_group_name_H-M   'P 1'
#
loop_
_entity.id
_entity.type
_entity.pdbx_description
1 polymer ?
#
loop_
_entity_poly.entity_id
_entity_poly.type
_entity_poly.pdbx_seq_one_letter_code
_entity_poly.pdbx_strand_id
1 'polypeptide(L)'
;FNGDLVSVNLLRDGEILEDLRVPVSIQSRLVPTHFQNQPPPYIVVAGLVFTILSIPYLHAYHAWEDYISDKICYLLDYSEKPLEQSTDQVVVLAQVLAHPKNLGYDMLQDLHLKKINGKDVRSLQHFRQLLTECEDEYIRLEFAPNDNCVVLERTSLEQMTKDVCEEHFISKEYVLRSNVDTHIVDDENDS
;
A
#
# COMPACT_ATOMS: atom_id res chain seq x y z
N PHE A 1 -13.04 -9.21 24.06
CA PHE A 1 -13.07 -8.08 23.11
C PHE A 1 -11.73 -7.35 23.11
N ASN A 2 -11.43 -6.58 22.07
CA ASN A 2 -10.15 -5.88 21.91
C ASN A 2 -9.88 -4.98 23.13
N GLY A 3 -8.73 -5.16 23.80
CA GLY A 3 -8.37 -4.49 25.05
C GLY A 3 -8.73 -5.27 26.33
N ASP A 4 -9.54 -6.33 26.25
CA ASP A 4 -9.84 -7.15 27.43
C ASP A 4 -8.61 -7.92 27.91
N LEU A 5 -8.47 -8.04 29.22
CA LEU A 5 -7.39 -8.79 29.84
C LEU A 5 -7.80 -10.25 30.04
N VAL A 6 -7.14 -11.16 29.34
CA VAL A 6 -7.29 -12.60 29.55
C VAL A 6 -6.22 -13.12 30.51
N SER A 7 -6.59 -14.09 31.34
CA SER A 7 -5.64 -14.81 32.20
C SER A 7 -4.97 -15.93 31.40
N VAL A 8 -3.65 -15.98 31.41
CA VAL A 8 -2.85 -16.99 30.72
C VAL A 8 -1.80 -17.54 31.69
N ASN A 9 -1.63 -18.87 31.69
CA ASN A 9 -0.54 -19.52 32.40
C ASN A 9 0.62 -19.77 31.43
N LEU A 10 1.81 -19.29 31.76
CA LEU A 10 3.00 -19.38 30.91
C LEU A 10 4.09 -20.22 31.60
N LEU A 11 4.54 -21.29 30.95
CA LEU A 11 5.76 -22.00 31.36
C LEU A 11 6.98 -21.32 30.72
N ARG A 12 7.87 -20.74 31.53
CA ARG A 12 9.12 -20.12 31.05
C ARG A 12 10.27 -20.56 31.95
N ASP A 13 11.36 -21.02 31.36
CA ASP A 13 12.57 -21.49 32.07
C ASP A 13 12.29 -22.58 33.13
N GLY A 14 11.25 -23.40 32.91
CA GLY A 14 10.84 -24.47 33.82
C GLY A 14 9.92 -24.04 34.97
N GLU A 15 9.60 -22.75 35.08
CA GLU A 15 8.67 -22.21 36.07
C GLU A 15 7.32 -21.85 35.44
N ILE A 16 6.22 -22.18 36.13
CA ILE A 16 4.87 -21.80 35.73
C ILE A 16 4.57 -20.42 36.30
N LEU A 17 4.38 -19.44 35.42
CA LEU A 17 3.84 -18.13 35.75
C LEU A 17 2.32 -18.18 35.59
N GLU A 18 1.59 -18.20 36.70
CA GLU A 18 0.13 -18.26 36.71
C GLU A 18 -0.50 -16.86 36.62
N ASP A 19 -1.71 -16.81 36.08
CA ASP A 19 -2.56 -15.62 36.05
C ASP A 19 -1.96 -14.37 35.40
N LEU A 20 -1.13 -14.54 34.37
CA LEU A 20 -0.63 -13.40 33.59
C LEU A 20 -1.80 -12.76 32.84
N ARG A 21 -2.03 -11.47 33.13
CA ARG A 21 -3.03 -10.64 32.46
C ARG A 21 -2.44 -10.05 31.19
N VAL A 22 -2.86 -10.57 30.04
CA VAL A 22 -2.42 -10.10 28.72
C VAL A 22 -3.60 -9.43 28.01
N PRO A 23 -3.43 -8.22 27.44
CA PRO A 23 -4.48 -7.60 26.65
C PRO A 23 -4.67 -8.36 25.34
N VAL A 24 -5.92 -8.66 24.99
CA VAL A 24 -6.28 -9.20 23.69
C VAL A 24 -6.25 -8.08 22.67
N SER A 25 -5.45 -8.24 21.61
CA SER A 25 -5.43 -7.32 20.47
C SER A 25 -5.79 -8.04 19.18
N ILE A 26 -6.54 -7.36 18.31
CA ILE A 26 -6.72 -7.83 16.92
C ILE A 26 -5.36 -7.78 16.23
N GLN A 27 -4.94 -8.88 15.62
CA GLN A 27 -3.69 -8.91 14.85
C GLN A 27 -3.81 -7.97 13.64
N SER A 28 -3.01 -6.92 13.63
CA SER A 28 -2.92 -6.02 12.49
C SER A 28 -2.22 -6.72 11.31
N ARG A 29 -2.87 -6.70 10.15
CA ARG A 29 -2.35 -7.25 8.89
C ARG A 29 -1.72 -6.15 8.07
N LEU A 30 -0.64 -6.47 7.35
CA LEU A 30 0.00 -5.54 6.42
C LEU A 30 -0.95 -5.14 5.27
N VAL A 31 -1.77 -6.10 4.81
CA VAL A 31 -2.76 -5.90 3.76
C VAL A 31 -4.14 -5.74 4.41
N PRO A 32 -4.80 -4.57 4.30
CA PRO A 32 -6.12 -4.35 4.86
C PRO A 32 -7.18 -5.19 4.14
N THR A 33 -8.12 -5.72 4.92
CA THR A 33 -9.24 -6.55 4.44
C THR A 33 -10.37 -5.74 3.81
N HIS A 34 -10.53 -4.47 4.20
CA HIS A 34 -11.50 -3.53 3.63
C HIS A 34 -11.07 -2.08 3.88
N PHE A 35 -11.73 -1.15 3.18
CA PHE A 35 -11.57 0.30 3.39
C PHE A 35 -12.75 0.96 4.11
N GLN A 36 -13.59 0.17 4.81
CA GLN A 36 -14.74 0.70 5.59
C GLN A 36 -15.63 1.65 4.76
N ASN A 37 -15.98 1.25 3.54
CA ASN A 37 -16.76 2.05 2.58
C ASN A 37 -16.15 3.40 2.18
N GLN A 38 -14.86 3.64 2.49
CA GLN A 38 -14.11 4.76 1.97
C GLN A 38 -13.42 4.39 0.64
N PRO A 39 -13.19 5.36 -0.25
CA PRO A 39 -12.42 5.11 -1.47
C PRO A 39 -10.97 4.72 -1.12
N PRO A 40 -10.33 3.85 -1.92
CA PRO A 40 -8.93 3.48 -1.71
C PRO A 40 -8.03 4.71 -1.87
N PRO A 41 -6.99 4.86 -1.03
CA PRO A 41 -6.05 5.95 -1.18
C PRO A 41 -5.19 5.75 -2.44
N TYR A 42 -4.81 6.85 -3.08
CA TYR A 42 -4.00 6.81 -4.28
C TYR A 42 -3.12 8.06 -4.44
N ILE A 43 -2.11 7.95 -5.29
CA ILE A 43 -1.27 9.05 -5.79
C ILE A 43 -1.10 8.86 -7.29
N VAL A 44 -1.31 9.91 -8.07
CA VAL A 44 -0.97 9.99 -9.50
C VAL A 44 0.28 10.86 -9.63
N VAL A 45 1.31 10.34 -10.28
CA VAL A 45 2.55 11.07 -10.58
C VAL A 45 2.94 10.78 -12.03
N ALA A 46 2.96 11.80 -12.89
CA ALA A 46 3.29 11.65 -14.31
C ALA A 46 2.50 10.52 -15.02
N GLY A 47 1.23 10.36 -14.64
CA GLY A 47 0.33 9.30 -15.12
C GLY A 47 0.55 7.92 -14.51
N LEU A 48 1.58 7.71 -13.69
CA LEU A 48 1.69 6.50 -12.89
C LEU A 48 0.71 6.57 -11.71
N VAL A 49 -0.19 5.59 -11.61
CA VAL A 49 -1.23 5.53 -10.58
C VAL A 49 -0.82 4.54 -9.50
N PHE A 50 -0.53 5.06 -8.31
CA PHE A 50 -0.14 4.28 -7.15
C PHE A 50 -1.30 4.16 -6.17
N THR A 51 -1.46 2.99 -5.58
CA THR A 51 -2.41 2.72 -4.49
C THR A 51 -1.74 1.82 -3.44
N ILE A 52 -2.48 1.44 -2.41
CA ILE A 52 -2.02 0.44 -1.44
C ILE A 52 -2.63 -0.92 -1.77
N LEU A 53 -1.83 -1.98 -1.63
CA LEU A 53 -2.33 -3.35 -1.73
C LEU A 53 -3.40 -3.58 -0.65
N SER A 54 -4.48 -4.24 -1.04
CA SER A 54 -5.60 -4.56 -0.16
C SER A 54 -6.29 -5.83 -0.63
N ILE A 55 -7.08 -6.47 0.24
CA ILE A 55 -7.90 -7.62 -0.17
C ILE A 55 -8.89 -7.22 -1.28
N PRO A 56 -9.58 -6.06 -1.23
CA PRO A 56 -10.41 -5.60 -2.36
C PRO A 56 -9.63 -5.40 -3.66
N TYR A 57 -8.39 -4.90 -3.60
CA TYR A 57 -7.52 -4.81 -4.78
C TYR A 57 -7.26 -6.20 -5.36
N LEU A 58 -6.81 -7.14 -4.53
CA LEU A 58 -6.57 -8.52 -4.96
C LEU A 58 -7.82 -9.17 -5.57
N HIS A 59 -9.02 -8.85 -5.06
CA HIS A 59 -10.27 -9.40 -5.60
C HIS A 59 -10.60 -8.83 -6.98
N ALA A 60 -10.40 -7.52 -7.16
CA ALA A 60 -10.59 -6.84 -8.43
C ALA A 60 -9.69 -7.42 -9.53
N TYR A 61 -8.50 -7.93 -9.16
CA TYR A 61 -7.55 -8.57 -10.07
C TYR A 61 -7.55 -10.11 -9.97
N HIS A 62 -8.64 -10.68 -9.45
CA HIS A 62 -8.94 -12.12 -9.50
C HIS A 62 -7.86 -13.01 -8.86
N ALA A 63 -7.23 -12.56 -7.77
CA ALA A 63 -6.10 -13.22 -7.13
C ALA A 63 -6.37 -14.65 -6.57
N TRP A 64 -7.64 -15.07 -6.49
CA TRP A 64 -8.05 -16.39 -6.01
C TRP A 64 -8.53 -17.34 -7.11
N GLU A 65 -8.38 -16.96 -8.38
CA GLU A 65 -8.65 -17.87 -9.49
C GLU A 65 -7.48 -18.81 -9.75
N ASP A 66 -7.74 -19.91 -10.47
CA ASP A 66 -6.73 -20.94 -10.76
C ASP A 66 -5.57 -20.42 -11.64
N TYR A 67 -5.80 -19.35 -12.39
CA TYR A 67 -4.84 -18.76 -13.32
C TYR A 67 -4.64 -17.27 -13.03
N ILE A 68 -3.62 -16.96 -12.24
CA ILE A 68 -3.23 -15.59 -11.91
C ILE A 68 -1.87 -15.25 -12.54
N SER A 69 -1.62 -13.96 -12.76
CA SER A 69 -0.31 -13.51 -13.24
C SER A 69 0.76 -13.64 -12.15
N ASP A 70 2.03 -13.78 -12.55
CA ASP A 70 3.18 -13.82 -11.63
C ASP A 70 3.22 -12.60 -10.69
N LYS A 71 2.77 -11.45 -11.20
CA LYS A 71 2.69 -10.20 -10.43
C LYS A 71 1.65 -10.27 -9.32
N ILE A 72 0.45 -10.76 -9.64
CA ILE A 72 -0.61 -10.94 -8.64
C ILE A 72 -0.24 -12.03 -7.65
N CYS A 73 0.40 -13.12 -8.09
CA CYS A 73 0.95 -14.14 -7.19
C CYS A 73 1.97 -13.55 -6.21
N TYR A 74 2.89 -12.72 -6.70
CA TYR A 74 3.85 -12.00 -5.85
C TYR A 74 3.18 -11.06 -4.84
N LEU A 75 2.15 -10.32 -5.25
CA LEU A 75 1.40 -9.44 -4.35
C LEU A 75 0.60 -10.24 -3.31
N LEU A 76 0.03 -11.38 -3.70
CA LEU A 76 -0.74 -12.25 -2.81
C LEU A 76 0.09 -12.77 -1.63
N ASP A 77 1.40 -12.97 -1.80
CA ASP A 77 2.31 -13.37 -0.71
C ASP A 77 2.34 -12.38 0.47
N TYR A 78 1.89 -11.13 0.26
CA TYR A 78 1.79 -10.13 1.33
C TYR A 78 0.50 -10.22 2.15
N SER A 79 -0.54 -10.93 1.70
CA SER A 79 -1.87 -10.93 2.34
C SER A 79 -1.85 -11.49 3.77
N GLU A 80 -0.97 -12.45 4.04
CA GLU A 80 -0.81 -13.09 5.35
C GLU A 80 0.34 -12.51 6.18
N LYS A 81 1.06 -11.50 5.66
CA LYS A 81 2.18 -10.91 6.40
C LYS A 81 1.69 -10.06 7.59
N PRO A 82 2.28 -10.24 8.78
CA PRO A 82 1.97 -9.38 9.92
C PRO A 82 2.44 -7.96 9.65
N LEU A 83 1.74 -6.98 10.22
CA LEU A 83 2.17 -5.60 10.19
C LEU A 83 3.38 -5.41 11.13
N GLU A 84 4.52 -4.97 10.61
CA GLU A 84 5.73 -4.71 11.41
C GLU A 84 5.66 -3.35 12.10
N GLN A 85 5.41 -2.28 11.35
CA GLN A 85 5.17 -0.95 11.86
C GLN A 85 3.74 -0.49 11.55
N SER A 86 3.13 0.28 12.46
CA SER A 86 1.73 0.70 12.33
C SER A 86 1.40 1.47 11.04
N THR A 87 2.41 2.01 10.36
CA THR A 87 2.26 2.78 9.12
C THR A 87 2.64 2.03 7.86
N ASP A 88 3.14 0.79 7.97
CA ASP A 88 3.65 0.04 6.82
C ASP A 88 2.51 -0.36 5.88
N GLN A 89 2.76 -0.18 4.58
CA GLN A 89 1.84 -0.50 3.50
C GLN A 89 2.63 -0.98 2.28
N VAL A 90 2.05 -1.90 1.52
CA VAL A 90 2.61 -2.28 0.21
C VAL A 90 2.08 -1.31 -0.84
N VAL A 91 2.96 -0.46 -1.38
CA VAL A 91 2.61 0.49 -2.43
C VAL A 91 2.66 -0.20 -3.79
N VAL A 92 1.56 -0.13 -4.54
CA VAL A 92 1.40 -0.82 -5.84
C VAL A 92 1.18 0.21 -6.94
N LEU A 93 1.93 0.09 -8.03
CA LEU A 93 1.61 0.71 -9.31
C LEU A 93 0.45 -0.07 -9.93
N ALA A 94 -0.75 0.49 -9.85
CA ALA A 94 -1.95 -0.15 -10.36
C ALA A 94 -2.00 -0.10 -11.89
N GLN A 95 -1.66 1.04 -12.47
CA GLN A 95 -1.66 1.26 -13.92
C GLN A 95 -0.83 2.50 -14.30
N VAL A 96 -0.60 2.66 -15.60
CA VAL A 96 -0.03 3.88 -16.19
C VAL A 96 -1.06 4.48 -17.15
N LEU A 97 -1.44 5.73 -16.88
CA LEU A 97 -2.25 6.55 -17.76
C LEU A 97 -1.35 7.11 -18.86
N ALA A 98 -1.63 6.73 -20.10
CA ALA A 98 -0.78 7.03 -21.24
C ALA A 98 -0.67 8.54 -21.46
N HIS A 99 0.55 9.02 -21.66
CA HIS A 99 0.86 10.41 -21.95
C HIS A 99 2.13 10.47 -22.83
N PRO A 100 2.29 11.44 -23.75
CA PRO A 100 3.48 11.52 -24.61
C PRO A 100 4.82 11.53 -23.87
N LYS A 101 4.83 11.94 -22.59
CA LYS A 101 6.02 12.01 -21.73
C LYS A 101 6.29 10.76 -20.86
N ASN A 102 5.38 9.77 -20.80
CA ASN A 102 5.63 8.46 -20.15
C ASN A 102 5.67 7.29 -21.15
N LEU A 103 5.95 7.60 -22.42
CA LEU A 103 5.98 6.62 -23.49
C LEU A 103 6.99 5.49 -23.17
N GLY A 104 6.54 4.24 -23.30
CA GLY A 104 7.34 3.06 -22.97
C GLY A 104 7.10 2.50 -21.57
N TYR A 105 6.32 3.18 -20.73
CA TYR A 105 5.90 2.68 -19.41
C TYR A 105 4.43 2.23 -19.36
N ASP A 106 3.69 2.36 -20.46
CA ASP A 106 2.26 2.10 -20.58
C ASP A 106 1.82 0.67 -20.23
N MET A 107 2.72 -0.31 -20.39
CA MET A 107 2.44 -1.72 -20.08
C MET A 107 2.71 -2.10 -18.60
N LEU A 108 3.17 -1.15 -17.78
CA LEU A 108 3.45 -1.40 -16.37
C LEU A 108 2.17 -1.34 -15.53
N GLN A 109 1.90 -2.42 -14.81
CA GLN A 109 0.74 -2.60 -13.93
C GLN A 109 1.03 -3.71 -12.92
N ASP A 110 0.35 -3.66 -11.79
CA ASP A 110 0.43 -4.62 -10.67
C ASP A 110 1.84 -4.81 -10.12
N LEU A 111 2.61 -3.72 -10.01
CA LEU A 111 3.99 -3.76 -9.56
C LEU A 111 4.15 -3.16 -8.17
N HIS A 112 4.88 -3.84 -7.28
CA HIS A 112 5.20 -3.30 -5.97
C HIS A 112 6.34 -2.28 -6.09
N LEU A 113 6.08 -1.03 -5.72
CA LEU A 113 7.09 0.02 -5.62
C LEU A 113 8.00 -0.25 -4.42
N LYS A 114 9.25 -0.65 -4.68
CA LYS A 114 10.24 -0.96 -3.65
C LYS A 114 11.03 0.27 -3.23
N LYS A 115 11.51 1.03 -4.20
CA LYS A 115 12.44 2.14 -3.94
C LYS A 115 12.19 3.35 -4.82
N ILE A 116 12.60 4.50 -4.28
CA ILE A 116 12.76 5.76 -4.99
C ILE A 116 14.19 6.26 -4.75
N ASN A 117 14.96 6.46 -5.82
CA ASN A 117 16.38 6.86 -5.76
C ASN A 117 17.19 6.05 -4.74
N GLY A 118 16.98 4.73 -4.71
CA GLY A 118 17.67 3.81 -3.80
C GLY A 118 17.12 3.75 -2.37
N LYS A 119 16.18 4.63 -1.98
CA LYS A 119 15.54 4.65 -0.65
C LYS A 119 14.31 3.75 -0.64
N ASP A 120 14.15 2.93 0.39
CA ASP A 120 13.00 2.03 0.53
C ASP A 120 11.69 2.78 0.77
N VAL A 121 10.65 2.39 0.03
CA VAL A 121 9.29 2.89 0.21
C VAL A 121 8.56 1.99 1.20
N ARG A 122 7.96 2.61 2.23
CA ARG A 122 7.28 1.90 3.32
C ARG A 122 5.77 2.10 3.35
N SER A 123 5.29 3.20 2.78
CA SER A 123 3.87 3.55 2.77
C SER A 123 3.58 4.55 1.68
N LEU A 124 2.30 4.73 1.34
CA LEU A 124 1.90 5.71 0.32
C LEU A 124 2.20 7.15 0.77
N GLN A 125 2.08 7.42 2.07
CA GLN A 125 2.46 8.71 2.65
C GLN A 125 3.99 8.92 2.60
N HIS A 126 4.77 7.90 2.95
CA HIS A 126 6.23 7.95 2.85
C HIS A 126 6.68 8.16 1.40
N PHE A 127 6.02 7.49 0.44
CA PHE A 127 6.29 7.69 -0.98
C PHE A 127 6.09 9.15 -1.40
N ARG A 128 4.97 9.77 -1.02
CA ARG A 128 4.72 11.20 -1.29
C ARG A 128 5.78 12.11 -0.68
N GLN A 129 6.18 11.82 0.56
CA GLN A 129 7.22 12.57 1.24
C GLN A 129 8.54 12.51 0.46
N LEU A 130 8.97 11.31 0.06
CA LEU A 130 10.19 11.12 -0.73
C LEU A 130 10.14 11.82 -2.08
N LEU A 131 8.98 11.87 -2.74
CA LEU A 131 8.80 12.65 -3.97
C LEU A 131 8.95 14.16 -3.75
N THR A 132 8.43 14.67 -2.63
CA THR A 132 8.45 16.10 -2.30
C THR A 132 9.83 16.57 -1.86
N GLU A 133 10.56 15.73 -1.15
CA GLU A 133 11.91 15.99 -0.63
C GLU A 133 13.01 15.69 -1.66
N CYS A 134 12.66 15.16 -2.83
CA CYS A 134 13.64 14.83 -3.86
C CYS A 134 14.17 16.11 -4.54
N GLU A 135 15.47 16.33 -4.46
CA GLU A 135 16.17 17.44 -5.12
C GLU A 135 16.90 16.99 -6.41
N ASP A 136 16.97 15.69 -6.66
CA ASP A 136 17.65 15.12 -7.83
C ASP A 136 16.97 15.56 -9.14
N GLU A 137 17.74 15.63 -10.23
CA GLU A 137 17.21 15.95 -11.56
C GLU A 137 16.23 14.88 -12.05
N TYR A 138 16.51 13.62 -11.68
CA TYR A 138 15.71 12.46 -12.07
C TYR A 138 15.20 11.70 -10.85
N ILE A 139 13.97 11.20 -10.98
CA ILE A 139 13.35 10.27 -10.05
C ILE A 139 13.34 8.88 -10.67
N ARG A 140 14.03 7.94 -10.03
CA ARG A 140 14.10 6.53 -10.37
C ARG A 140 13.23 5.74 -9.41
N LEU A 141 12.19 5.13 -9.95
CA LEU A 141 11.29 4.21 -9.24
C LEU A 141 11.67 2.78 -9.58
N GLU A 142 11.86 1.94 -8.57
CA GLU A 142 12.24 0.53 -8.72
C GLU A 142 11.15 -0.37 -8.20
N PHE A 143 10.85 -1.42 -8.96
CA PHE A 143 9.69 -2.27 -8.76
C PHE A 143 10.07 -3.73 -8.51
N ALA A 144 9.10 -4.49 -8.01
CA ALA A 144 9.13 -5.95 -7.90
C ALA A 144 7.79 -6.51 -8.46
N PRO A 145 7.71 -7.79 -8.86
CA PRO A 145 8.71 -8.86 -8.68
C PRO A 145 9.92 -8.82 -9.64
N ASN A 146 9.79 -8.16 -10.78
CA ASN A 146 10.86 -8.05 -11.78
C ASN A 146 11.65 -6.76 -11.55
N ASP A 147 12.89 -6.69 -12.05
CA ASP A 147 13.77 -5.50 -11.97
C ASP A 147 13.32 -4.31 -12.87
N ASN A 148 12.02 -4.12 -13.01
CA ASN A 148 11.45 -2.99 -13.73
C ASN A 148 11.84 -1.69 -13.03
N CYS A 149 12.19 -0.68 -13.82
CA CYS A 149 12.43 0.66 -13.32
C CYS A 149 11.82 1.71 -14.23
N VAL A 150 11.40 2.81 -13.62
CA VAL A 150 10.87 3.99 -14.31
C VAL A 150 11.75 5.17 -13.92
N VAL A 151 12.18 5.97 -14.90
CA VAL A 151 12.98 7.17 -14.68
C VAL A 151 12.25 8.37 -15.25
N LEU A 152 12.03 9.38 -14.41
CA LEU A 152 11.26 10.58 -14.76
C LEU A 152 12.07 11.84 -14.45
N GLU A 153 11.96 12.86 -15.30
CA GLU A 153 12.56 14.17 -15.06
C GLU A 153 11.72 14.95 -14.03
N ARG A 154 12.32 15.31 -12.89
CA ARG A 154 11.62 15.90 -11.73
C ARG A 154 10.90 17.20 -12.09
N THR A 155 11.55 18.07 -12.86
CA THR A 155 11.04 19.39 -13.27
C THR A 155 9.74 19.30 -14.08
N SER A 156 9.52 18.16 -14.76
CA SER A 156 8.36 17.94 -15.62
C SER A 156 7.17 17.30 -14.90
N LEU A 157 7.38 16.74 -13.69
CA LEU A 157 6.40 15.92 -12.99
C LEU A 157 5.11 16.66 -12.67
N GLU A 158 5.20 17.87 -12.12
CA GLU A 158 4.01 18.61 -11.67
C GLU A 158 3.10 18.94 -12.87
N GLN A 159 3.67 19.51 -13.93
CA GLN A 159 2.91 19.85 -15.13
C GLN A 159 2.32 18.59 -15.77
N MET A 160 3.13 17.54 -15.92
CA MET A 160 2.66 16.29 -16.52
C MET A 160 1.57 15.61 -15.70
N THR A 161 1.64 15.69 -14.37
CA THR A 161 0.61 15.13 -13.50
C THR A 161 -0.71 15.88 -13.67
N LYS A 162 -0.67 17.22 -13.76
CA LYS A 162 -1.85 18.04 -14.05
C LYS A 162 -2.45 17.73 -15.41
N ASP A 163 -1.62 17.69 -16.46
CA ASP A 163 -2.05 17.39 -17.83
C ASP A 163 -2.82 16.05 -17.88
N VAL A 164 -2.24 15.01 -17.28
CA VAL A 164 -2.86 13.67 -17.23
C VAL A 164 -4.12 13.65 -16.39
N CYS A 165 -4.15 14.33 -15.24
CA CYS A 165 -5.35 14.38 -14.40
C CYS A 165 -6.50 15.09 -15.12
N GLU A 166 -6.22 16.16 -15.87
CA GLU A 166 -7.22 16.87 -16.67
C GLU A 166 -7.74 15.99 -17.82
N GLU A 167 -6.86 15.33 -18.57
CA GLU A 167 -7.23 14.45 -19.70
C GLU A 167 -8.09 13.25 -19.26
N HIS A 168 -7.80 12.70 -18.09
CA HIS A 168 -8.51 11.54 -17.55
C HIS A 168 -9.61 11.89 -16.54
N PHE A 169 -9.98 13.17 -16.41
CA PHE A 169 -11.03 13.66 -15.51
C PHE A 169 -10.82 13.27 -14.02
N ILE A 170 -9.57 13.23 -13.58
CA ILE A 170 -9.19 12.93 -12.20
C ILE A 170 -9.19 14.24 -11.40
N SER A 171 -10.11 14.36 -10.44
CA SER A 171 -10.31 15.62 -9.72
C SER A 171 -9.19 15.97 -8.73
N LYS A 172 -8.42 14.98 -8.26
CA LYS A 172 -7.32 15.18 -7.30
C LYS A 172 -6.15 14.30 -7.66
N GLU A 173 -4.94 14.86 -7.64
CA GLU A 173 -3.71 14.11 -7.91
C GLU A 173 -3.44 13.03 -6.86
N TYR A 174 -3.93 13.21 -5.63
CA TYR A 174 -3.81 12.21 -4.58
C TYR A 174 -4.96 12.26 -3.57
N VAL A 175 -5.21 11.12 -2.94
CA VAL A 175 -6.07 10.96 -1.76
C VAL A 175 -5.30 10.09 -0.78
N LEU A 176 -4.90 10.66 0.37
CA LEU A 176 -4.20 9.94 1.44
C LEU A 176 -5.14 9.66 2.60
N ARG A 177 -4.88 8.56 3.31
CA ARG A 177 -5.59 8.22 4.54
C ARG A 177 -4.80 8.71 5.75
N SER A 178 -5.47 9.33 6.70
CA SER A 178 -4.93 9.61 8.02
C SER A 178 -4.91 8.31 8.83
N ASN A 179 -3.82 7.97 9.52
CA ASN A 179 -3.69 6.75 10.33
C ASN A 179 -4.61 6.72 11.58
N VAL A 180 -5.61 7.60 11.66
CA VAL A 180 -6.47 7.79 12.84
C VAL A 180 -7.68 6.83 12.82
N ASP A 181 -8.03 6.24 11.67
CA ASP A 181 -9.31 5.52 11.51
C ASP A 181 -9.21 3.99 11.60
N THR A 182 -8.05 3.41 11.93
CA THR A 182 -7.93 1.94 12.13
C THR A 182 -8.35 1.47 13.53
N HIS A 183 -8.83 2.37 14.38
CA HIS A 183 -9.30 2.06 15.73
C HIS A 183 -10.66 2.70 16.04
N ILE A 184 -11.70 2.31 15.29
CA ILE A 184 -13.08 2.45 15.79
C ILE A 184 -13.81 1.12 15.57
N VAL A 185 -14.41 0.68 16.66
CA VAL A 185 -15.09 -0.57 16.95
C VAL A 185 -16.20 -0.85 15.93
N ASP A 186 -16.17 -2.01 15.29
CA ASP A 186 -17.37 -2.62 14.71
C ASP A 186 -18.21 -3.17 15.88
N ASP A 187 -19.02 -2.29 16.48
CA ASP A 187 -20.19 -2.73 17.26
C ASP A 187 -21.28 -3.07 16.25
N GLU A 188 -21.21 -4.28 15.67
CA GLU A 188 -22.39 -4.94 15.11
C GLU A 188 -23.30 -5.35 16.28
N ASN A 189 -24.16 -4.42 16.67
CA ASN A 189 -25.31 -4.69 17.51
C ASN A 189 -26.38 -5.38 16.64
N ASP A 190 -26.32 -6.70 16.56
CA ASP A 190 -27.41 -7.52 16.00
C ASP A 190 -28.51 -7.63 17.06
N SER A 191 -29.72 -7.20 16.71
CA SER A 191 -30.96 -7.28 17.51
C SER A 191 -32.09 -7.79 16.65
#